data_AF-A0A4Y8KVI5-F1
#
_entry.id   AF-A0A4Y8KVI5-F1
#
_cell.length_a   1.000
_cell.length_b   1.000
_cell.length_c   1.000
_cell.angle_alpha   90.00
_cell.angle_beta   90.00
_cell.angle_gamma   90.00
#
_symmetry.space_group_name_H-M   'P 1'
#
loop_
_entity.id
_entity.type
_entity.pdbx_description
1 polymer ?
#
loop_
_entity_poly.entity_id
_entity_poly.type
_entity_poly.pdbx_seq_one_letter_code
_entity_poly.pdbx_strand_id
1 'polypeptide(L)' 'MNTRSTGSRHRIADLLAVLFLGDGVMWLLLPSLQMESWLSGSARWRATIRYFADRPWLPRIIGTIEIFTILWWVRKRSR' A
#
# COMPACT_ATOMS: atom_id res chain seq x y z
N MET A 1 17.01 17.04 -27.45
CA MET A 1 16.69 15.67 -26.98
C MET A 1 16.70 15.68 -25.45
N ASN A 2 15.60 15.29 -24.82
CA ASN A 2 15.17 15.77 -23.50
C ASN A 2 15.72 14.93 -22.32
N THR A 3 16.74 15.42 -21.60
CA THR A 3 17.40 14.72 -20.47
C THR A 3 16.66 14.88 -19.12
N ARG A 4 15.56 15.64 -19.05
CA ARG A 4 14.77 15.83 -17.82
C ARG A 4 13.84 14.66 -17.44
N SER A 5 13.56 13.77 -18.39
CA SER A 5 12.59 12.67 -18.22
C SER A 5 13.03 11.61 -17.19
N THR A 6 14.32 11.27 -17.18
CA THR A 6 14.86 10.18 -16.37
C THR A 6 14.89 10.51 -14.88
N GLY A 7 15.27 11.73 -14.50
CA GLY A 7 15.32 12.15 -13.09
C GLY A 7 13.93 12.25 -12.42
N SER A 8 12.92 12.70 -13.17
CA SER A 8 11.55 12.84 -12.65
C SER A 8 10.90 11.48 -12.38
N ARG A 9 11.08 10.51 -13.28
CA ARG A 9 10.58 9.13 -13.11
C ARG A 9 11.20 8.42 -11.91
N HIS A 10 12.46 8.71 -11.59
CA HIS A 10 13.11 8.17 -10.40
C HIS A 10 12.46 8.69 -9.12
N ARG A 11 12.27 10.01 -9.03
CA ARG A 11 11.62 10.65 -7.88
C ARG A 11 10.17 10.22 -7.68
N ILE A 12 9.39 10.09 -8.75
CA ILE A 12 8.00 9.62 -8.67
C ILE A 12 7.96 8.18 -8.12
N ALA A 13 8.83 7.31 -8.61
CA ALA A 13 8.91 5.94 -8.14
C ALA A 13 9.33 5.85 -6.65
N ASP A 14 10.25 6.72 -6.20
CA ASP A 14 10.65 6.76 -4.79
C ASP A 14 9.53 7.30 -3.88
N LEU A 15 8.79 8.32 -4.35
CA LEU A 15 7.60 8.82 -3.64
C LEU A 15 6.50 7.75 -3.54
N LEU A 16 6.25 7.01 -4.62
CA LEU A 16 5.32 5.89 -4.60
C LEU A 16 5.79 4.81 -3.63
N ALA A 17 7.09 4.47 -3.62
CA ALA A 17 7.63 3.50 -2.68
C ALA A 17 7.39 3.89 -1.22
N VAL A 18 7.62 5.15 -0.86
CA VAL A 18 7.35 5.66 0.50
C VAL A 18 5.86 5.63 0.82
N LEU A 19 5.01 6.05 -0.14
CA LEU A 19 3.56 6.05 0.04
C LEU A 19 3.01 4.64 0.28
N PHE A 20 3.35 3.69 -0.58
CA PHE A 20 2.92 2.29 -0.45
C PHE A 20 3.51 1.62 0.80
N LEU A 21 4.73 1.99 1.20
CA LEU A 21 5.31 1.48 2.44
C LEU A 21 4.52 1.98 3.65
N GLY A 22 4.15 3.27 3.65
CA GLY A 22 3.28 3.86 4.66
C GLY A 22 1.90 3.20 4.70
N ASP A 23 1.29 2.96 3.52
CA ASP A 23 0.00 2.27 3.43
C ASP A 23 0.10 0.86 4.02
N GLY A 24 1.08 0.05 3.61
CA GLY A 24 1.29 -1.30 4.12
C GLY A 24 1.56 -1.35 5.63
N VAL A 25 2.26 -0.36 6.18
CA VAL A 25 2.46 -0.22 7.64
C VAL A 25 1.15 0.08 8.35
N MET A 26 0.29 0.94 7.79
CA MET A 26 -1.04 1.18 8.33
C MET A 26 -1.87 -0.11 8.31
N TRP A 27 -1.80 -0.90 7.23
CA TRP A 27 -2.55 -2.16 7.10
C TRP A 27 -2.11 -3.20 8.13
N LEU A 28 -0.83 -3.15 8.50
CA LEU A 28 -0.24 -4.03 9.50
C LEU A 28 -0.58 -3.61 10.95
N LEU A 29 -0.46 -2.33 11.27
CA LEU A 29 -0.54 -1.84 12.64
C LEU A 29 -1.98 -1.44 13.04
N LEU A 30 -2.72 -0.83 12.12
CA LEU A 30 -4.02 -0.21 12.36
C LEU A 30 -5.10 -0.72 11.38
N PRO A 31 -5.26 -2.06 11.23
CA PRO A 31 -6.15 -2.61 10.22
C PRO A 31 -7.61 -2.18 10.38
N SER A 32 -8.11 -2.06 11.61
CA SER A 32 -9.49 -1.63 11.87
C SER A 32 -9.74 -0.19 11.46
N LEU A 33 -8.85 0.74 11.86
CA LEU A 33 -8.94 2.16 11.56
C LEU A 33 -8.87 2.41 10.05
N GLN A 34 -8.00 1.66 9.36
CA GLN A 34 -7.95 1.70 7.91
C GLN A 34 -9.24 1.15 7.34
N MET A 35 -9.71 -0.05 7.70
CA MET A 35 -10.97 -0.60 7.17
C MET A 35 -12.18 0.33 7.38
N GLU A 36 -12.27 1.00 8.53
CA GLU A 36 -13.35 1.96 8.81
C GLU A 36 -13.41 3.11 7.82
N SER A 37 -12.27 3.67 7.40
CA SER A 37 -12.26 4.72 6.36
C SER A 37 -12.85 4.22 5.03
N TRP A 38 -12.68 2.94 4.71
CA TRP A 38 -13.17 2.33 3.47
C TRP A 38 -14.64 1.89 3.57
N LEU A 39 -15.21 1.80 4.78
CA LEU A 39 -16.64 1.53 4.98
C LEU A 39 -17.52 2.71 4.52
N SER A 40 -16.97 3.87 4.18
CA SER A 40 -17.74 4.99 3.61
C SER A 40 -18.20 4.77 2.15
N GLY A 41 -17.74 3.69 1.48
CA GLY A 41 -18.05 3.42 0.08
C GLY A 41 -19.43 2.84 -0.23
N SER A 42 -19.64 2.44 -1.50
CA SER A 42 -20.89 1.88 -2.02
C SER A 42 -21.27 0.53 -1.37
N ALA A 43 -22.52 0.08 -1.49
CA ALA A 43 -23.01 -1.12 -0.80
C ALA A 43 -22.22 -2.40 -1.14
N ARG A 44 -21.83 -2.60 -2.41
CA ARG A 44 -20.97 -3.72 -2.82
C ARG A 44 -19.56 -3.61 -2.24
N TRP A 45 -19.01 -2.40 -2.20
CA TRP A 45 -17.70 -2.14 -1.61
C TRP A 45 -17.70 -2.43 -0.11
N ARG A 46 -18.73 -1.96 0.59
CA ARG A 46 -18.95 -2.21 2.02
C ARG A 46 -18.98 -3.70 2.35
N ALA A 47 -19.64 -4.54 1.54
CA ALA A 47 -19.69 -5.98 1.79
C ALA A 47 -18.29 -6.62 1.79
N THR A 48 -17.46 -6.25 0.81
CA THR A 48 -16.07 -6.70 0.73
C THR A 48 -15.25 -6.20 1.92
N ILE A 49 -15.31 -4.89 2.23
CA ILE A 49 -14.55 -4.33 3.35
C ILE A 49 -14.98 -4.93 4.69
N ARG A 50 -16.28 -5.20 4.88
CA ARG A 50 -16.79 -5.83 6.11
C ARG A 50 -16.21 -7.23 6.31
N TYR A 51 -16.08 -8.02 5.24
CA TYR A 51 -15.41 -9.33 5.27
C TYR A 51 -13.95 -9.24 5.76
N PHE A 52 -13.23 -8.18 5.38
CA PHE A 52 -11.86 -7.91 5.83
C PHE A 52 -11.82 -7.32 7.25
N ALA A 53 -12.77 -6.46 7.61
CA ALA A 53 -12.89 -5.88 8.94
C ALA A 53 -13.16 -6.95 10.02
N ASP A 54 -13.98 -7.95 9.70
CA ASP A 54 -14.28 -9.08 10.59
C ASP A 54 -13.06 -10.01 10.80
N ARG A 55 -12.02 -9.86 9.98
CA ARG A 55 -10.81 -10.70 10.01
C ARG A 55 -9.54 -9.84 9.97
N PRO A 56 -9.14 -9.22 11.09
CA PRO A 56 -8.03 -8.26 11.12
C PRO A 56 -6.67 -8.85 10.74
N TRP A 57 -6.53 -10.18 10.73
CA TRP A 57 -5.33 -10.86 10.27
C TRP A 57 -5.16 -10.82 8.73
N LEU A 58 -6.25 -10.74 7.95
CA LEU A 58 -6.19 -10.65 6.49
C LEU A 58 -5.56 -9.31 6.03
N PRO A 59 -6.05 -8.14 6.48
CA PRO A 59 -5.39 -6.85 6.28
C PRO A 59 -3.89 -6.85 6.63
N ARG A 60 -3.53 -7.49 7.75
CA ARG A 60 -2.13 -7.57 8.20
C ARG A 60 -1.25 -8.36 7.24
N ILE A 61 -1.76 -9.48 6.72
CA ILE A 61 -1.05 -10.28 5.71
C ILE A 61 -0.85 -9.45 4.44
N ILE A 62 -1.88 -8.72 4.00
CA ILE A 62 -1.81 -7.85 2.83
C ILE A 62 -0.72 -6.77 3.03
N GLY A 63 -0.77 -6.04 4.15
CA GLY A 63 0.25 -5.02 4.47
C GLY A 63 1.66 -5.60 4.58
N THR A 64 1.79 -6.82 5.13
CA THR A 64 3.09 -7.53 5.18
C THR A 64 3.62 -7.82 3.78
N ILE A 65 2.79 -8.41 2.90
CA ILE A 65 3.17 -8.72 1.52
C ILE A 65 3.54 -7.45 0.76
N GLU A 66 2.79 -6.36 0.96
CA GLU A 66 3.05 -5.06 0.35
C GLU A 66 4.42 -4.52 0.76
N ILE A 67 4.71 -4.45 2.06
CA ILE A 67 6.02 -4.02 2.59
C ILE A 67 7.15 -4.86 1.98
N PHE A 68 7.04 -6.19 2.00
CA PHE A 68 8.06 -7.08 1.44
C PHE A 68 8.26 -6.85 -0.07
N THR A 69 7.17 -6.64 -0.81
CA THR A 69 7.23 -6.40 -2.26
C THR A 69 7.94 -5.09 -2.58
N ILE A 70 7.65 -4.02 -1.82
CA ILE A 70 8.29 -2.71 -2.01
C ILE A 70 9.77 -2.77 -1.64
N LEU A 71 10.11 -3.38 -0.50
CA LEU A 71 11.50 -3.54 -0.09
C LEU A 71 12.30 -4.35 -1.12
N TRP A 72 11.70 -5.41 -1.64
CA TRP A 72 12.31 -6.20 -2.72
C TRP A 72 12.50 -5.37 -3.99
N TRP A 73 11.49 -4.61 -4.40
CA TRP A 73 11.55 -3.76 -5.59
C TRP A 73 12.62 -2.67 -5.48
N VAL A 74 12.66 -1.96 -4.34
CA VAL A 74 13.69 -0.94 -4.05
C VAL A 74 15.08 -1.56 -4.04
N ARG A 75 15.25 -2.72 -3.39
CA ARG A 75 16.54 -3.44 -3.36
C ARG A 75 16.98 -3.87 -4.76
N LYS A 76 16.06 -4.36 -5.59
CA LYS A 76 16.37 -4.77 -6.97
C LYS A 76 16.81 -3.57 -7.82
N ARG A 77 16.24 -2.39 -7.59
CA ARG A 77 16.59 -1.15 -8.30
C ARG A 77 17.95 -0.57 -7.87
N SER A 78 18.36 -0.82 -6.62
CA SER A 78 19.65 -0.37 -6.09
C SER A 78 20.84 -1.24 -6.53
N ARG A 79 20.60 -2.39 -7.18
CA ARG A 79 21.62 -3.24 -7.78
C ARG A 79 21.72 -2.98 -9.28
#